data_AF-A0A6V7I1T2-F1
#
_entry.id   AF-A0A6V7I1T2-F1
#
_cell.length_a   1.000
_cell.length_b   1.000
_cell.length_c   1.000
_cell.angle_alpha   90.00
_cell.angle_beta   90.00
_cell.angle_gamma   90.00
#
_symmetry.space_group_name_H-M   'P 1'
#
loop_
_entity.id
_entity.type
_entity.pdbx_description
1 polymer ?
#
loop_
_entity_poly.entity_id
_entity_poly.type
_entity_poly.pdbx_seq_one_letter_code
_entity_poly.pdbx_strand_id
1 'polypeptide(L)' 'LYFFTVEFGLCKQDGDLRVYGAGLLSSVAELRHAITSEEKILRFEPEITCKQECIITSFQNAYYYTDSIEEAKEKMR' A
#
# COMPACT_ATOMS: atom_id res chain seq x y z
N LEU A 1 1.87 -4.97 -9.06
CA LEU A 1 2.14 -5.54 -7.71
C LEU A 1 3.26 -4.77 -7.00
N TYR A 2 4.49 -4.72 -7.52
CA TYR A 2 5.60 -3.96 -6.93
C TYR A 2 5.24 -2.52 -6.54
N PHE A 3 4.54 -1.80 -7.42
CA PHE A 3 4.11 -0.43 -7.15
C PHE A 3 3.21 -0.31 -5.91
N PHE A 4 2.25 -1.23 -5.76
CA PHE A 4 1.30 -1.22 -4.64
C PHE A 4 1.85 -1.85 -3.36
N THR A 5 3.05 -2.42 -3.40
CA THR A 5 3.72 -3.01 -2.23
C THR A 5 4.98 -2.25 -1.86
N VAL A 6 5.99 -2.20 -2.72
CA VAL A 6 7.29 -1.58 -2.42
C VAL A 6 7.24 -0.05 -2.49
N GLU A 7 6.49 0.51 -3.44
CA GLU A 7 6.38 1.98 -3.57
C GLU A 7 5.30 2.56 -2.64
N PHE A 8 4.12 1.93 -2.58
CA PHE A 8 2.95 2.47 -1.85
C PHE A 8 2.32 1.48 -0.86
N GLY A 9 3.09 0.51 -0.35
CA GLY A 9 2.58 -0.50 0.57
C GLY A 9 2.51 -0.06 2.03
N LEU A 10 1.58 -0.70 2.72
CA LEU A 10 1.30 -0.56 4.14
C LEU A 10 1.50 -1.92 4.83
N CYS A 11 1.89 -1.94 6.09
CA CYS A 11 1.93 -3.15 6.90
C CYS A 11 1.12 -2.95 8.19
N LYS A 12 0.50 -4.01 8.68
CA LYS A 12 -0.20 -4.00 9.96
C LYS A 12 0.70 -4.60 11.02
N GLN A 13 1.15 -3.78 11.96
CA GLN A 13 2.04 -4.18 13.04
C GLN A 13 1.42 -3.86 14.39
N ASP A 14 1.30 -4.87 15.26
CA ASP A 14 0.75 -4.72 16.62
C ASP A 14 -0.67 -4.12 16.67
N GLY A 15 -1.45 -4.32 15.59
CA GLY A 15 -2.80 -3.77 15.44
C GLY A 15 -2.84 -2.41 14.72
N ASP A 16 -1.71 -1.74 14.59
CA ASP A 16 -1.59 -0.43 13.94
C ASP A 16 -1.17 -0.55 12.47
N LEU A 17 -1.73 0.31 11.62
CA LEU A 17 -1.29 0.47 10.24
C LEU A 17 -0.03 1.33 10.19
N ARG A 18 1.04 0.77 9.62
CA ARG A 18 2.32 1.43 9.40
C ARG A 18 2.64 1.47 7.92
N VAL A 19 3.41 2.47 7.55
CA VAL A 19 3.77 2.72 6.15
C VAL A 19 5.22 2.31 5.94
N TYR A 20 5.48 1.51 4.91
CA TYR A 20 6.85 1.14 4.51
C TYR A 20 7.16 1.47 3.05
N GLY A 21 6.15 1.81 2.24
CA GLY A 21 6.33 2.15 0.84
C GLY A 21 7.25 3.36 0.64
N ALA A 22 8.22 3.24 -0.27
CA ALA A 22 9.20 4.30 -0.54
C ALA A 22 8.57 5.61 -1.06
N GLY A 23 7.55 5.51 -1.91
CA GLY A 23 6.78 6.65 -2.43
C GLY A 23 6.01 7.37 -1.32
N LEU A 24 5.43 6.63 -0.39
CA LEU A 24 4.74 7.23 0.76
C LEU A 24 5.71 7.89 1.76
N LEU A 25 6.84 7.25 2.03
CA LEU A 25 7.86 7.79 2.95
C LEU A 25 8.56 9.03 2.38
N SER A 26 8.67 9.13 1.05
CA SER A 26 9.27 10.30 0.38
C SER A 26 8.27 11.46 0.15
N SER A 27 6.97 11.23 0.33
CA SER A 27 5.91 12.22 0.11
C SER A 27 5.00 12.38 1.34
N VAL A 28 5.25 13.41 2.15
CA VAL A 28 4.43 13.71 3.34
C VAL A 28 2.96 13.97 2.98
N ALA A 29 2.69 14.59 1.83
CA ALA A 29 1.34 14.86 1.38
C ALA A 29 0.57 13.55 1.09
N GLU A 30 1.22 12.59 0.45
CA GLU A 30 0.61 11.32 0.10
C GLU A 30 0.52 10.37 1.30
N LEU A 31 1.51 10.39 2.20
CA LEU A 31 1.42 9.73 3.49
C LEU A 31 0.18 10.17 4.26
N ARG A 32 -0.04 11.50 4.34
CA ARG A 32 -1.23 12.05 4.98
C ARG A 32 -2.51 11.58 4.30
N HIS A 33 -2.55 11.59 2.97
CA HIS A 33 -3.71 11.09 2.23
C HIS A 33 -4.00 9.62 2.56
N ALA A 34 -2.97 8.77 2.56
CA ALA A 34 -3.10 7.34 2.83
C ALA A 34 -3.65 7.05 4.23
N ILE A 35 -3.20 7.77 5.26
CA ILE A 35 -3.69 7.58 6.64
C ILE A 35 -5.06 8.22 6.90
N THR A 36 -5.46 9.25 6.14
CA THR A 36 -6.78 9.88 6.31
C THR A 36 -7.88 9.19 5.52
N SER A 37 -7.53 8.45 4.47
CA SER A 37 -8.47 7.73 3.62
C SER A 37 -8.50 6.24 3.96
N GLU A 38 -8.97 5.91 5.16
CA GLU A 38 -9.10 4.52 5.62
C GLU A 38 -10.00 3.68 4.68
N GLU A 39 -10.98 4.30 4.02
CA GLU A 39 -11.86 3.67 3.04
C GLU A 39 -11.12 3.17 1.78
N LYS A 40 -9.92 3.71 1.52
CA LYS A 40 -9.06 3.31 0.41
C LYS A 40 -8.03 2.25 0.81
N ILE A 41 -7.93 1.90 2.09
CA ILE A 41 -7.00 0.90 2.60
C ILE A 41 -7.64 -0.48 2.48
N LEU A 42 -7.07 -1.31 1.61
CA LEU A 42 -7.56 -2.66 1.32
C LEU A 42 -6.51 -3.70 1.68
N ARG A 43 -6.93 -4.94 1.94
CA ARG A 43 -5.98 -6.04 2.10
C ARG A 43 -5.31 -6.33 0.76
N PHE A 44 -3.99 -6.56 0.79
CA PHE A 44 -3.24 -6.94 -0.41
C PHE A 44 -3.68 -8.31 -0.91
N GLU A 45 -4.36 -8.30 -2.06
CA GLU A 45 -4.68 -9.51 -2.83
C GLU A 45 -4.12 -9.38 -4.25
N PRO A 46 -3.20 -10.26 -4.69
CA PRO A 46 -2.55 -10.16 -5.99
C PRO A 46 -3.52 -10.10 -7.16
N GLU A 47 -4.61 -10.88 -7.10
CA GLU A 47 -5.62 -10.99 -8.16
C GLU A 47 -6.45 -9.71 -8.36
N ILE A 48 -6.56 -8.89 -7.31
CA ILE A 48 -7.27 -7.60 -7.33
C ILE A 48 -6.27 -6.49 -7.64
N THR A 49 -5.14 -6.48 -6.94
CA THR A 49 -4.11 -5.44 -7.04
C THR A 49 -3.46 -5.39 -8.42
N CYS A 50 -3.42 -6.51 -9.15
CA CYS A 50 -2.92 -6.53 -10.52
C CYS A 50 -3.83 -5.82 -11.53
N LYS A 51 -5.13 -5.68 -11.21
CA LYS A 51 -6.12 -5.00 -12.04
C LYS A 51 -6.23 -3.51 -11.71
N GLN A 52 -5.65 -3.08 -10.59
CA GLN A 52 -5.70 -1.71 -10.13
C GLN A 52 -4.84 -0.81 -11.04
N GLU A 53 -5.41 0.33 -11.44
CA GLU A 53 -4.69 1.32 -12.23
C GLU A 53 -3.63 2.04 -11.38
N CYS A 54 -2.42 2.09 -11.92
CA CYS A 54 -1.30 2.80 -11.33
C CYS A 54 -1.37 4.29 -11.69
N ILE A 55 -1.54 5.15 -10.70
CA ILE A 55 -1.62 6.60 -10.89
C ILE A 55 -0.33 7.23 -10.37
N ILE A 56 0.44 7.88 -11.23
CA ILE A 56 1.71 8.53 -10.84
C ILE A 56 1.61 10.06 -10.77
N THR A 57 0.53 10.64 -11.29
CA THR A 57 0.32 12.09 -11.40
C THR A 57 -0.58 12.66 -10.32
N SER A 58 -1.16 11.81 -9.47
CA SER A 58 -2.15 12.16 -8.45
C SER A 58 -2.12 11.11 -7.33
N PHE A 59 -2.81 11.39 -6.22
CA PHE A 59 -2.88 10.47 -5.09
C PHE A 59 -3.49 9.12 -5.47
N GLN A 60 -3.01 8.03 -4.85
CA GLN A 60 -3.56 6.70 -5.11
C GLN A 60 -5.05 6.60 -4.74
N ASN A 61 -5.78 5.83 -5.54
CA ASN A 61 -7.18 5.50 -5.27
C ASN A 61 -7.35 4.33 -4.30
N ALA A 62 -6.33 3.51 -4.14
CA ALA A 62 -6.31 2.39 -3.22
C ALA A 62 -4.89 2.17 -2.69
N TYR A 63 -4.79 1.85 -1.40
CA TYR A 63 -3.56 1.43 -0.75
C TYR A 63 -3.73 0.02 -0.22
N TYR A 64 -2.68 -0.78 -0.24
CA TYR A 64 -2.76 -2.18 0.11
C TYR A 64 -1.90 -2.49 1.32
N TYR A 65 -2.48 -3.16 2.31
CA TYR A 65 -1.77 -3.62 3.49
C TYR A 65 -1.59 -5.13 3.56
N THR A 66 -0.49 -5.56 4.17
CA THR A 66 -0.23 -6.95 4.58
C THR A 66 0.01 -7.02 6.09
N ASP A 67 -0.15 -8.21 6.67
CA ASP A 67 0.17 -8.45 8.07
C ASP A 67 1.70 -8.51 8.29
N SER A 68 2.46 -8.87 7.25
CA SER A 68 3.93 -8.81 7.27
C SER A 68 4.54 -8.56 5.89
N ILE A 69 5.82 -8.17 5.85
CA ILE A 69 6.58 -8.03 4.61
C ILE A 69 6.81 -9.40 3.98
N GLU A 70 6.98 -10.44 4.82
CA GLU A 70 7.07 -11.83 4.39
C GLU A 70 5.81 -12.28 3.64
N GLU A 71 4.61 -11.98 4.15
CA GLU A 71 3.34 -12.29 3.47
C GLU A 71 3.28 -11.62 2.08
N ALA A 72 3.67 -10.34 2.00
CA ALA A 72 3.73 -9.62 0.72
C ALA A 72 4.67 -10.34 -0.27
N LYS A 73 5.84 -10.78 0.20
CA LYS A 73 6.83 -11.49 -0.61
C LYS A 73 6.33 -12.86 -1.06
N GLU A 74 5.64 -13.61 -0.20
CA GLU A 74 5.06 -14.91 -0.55
C GLU A 74 3.92 -14.75 -1.56
N LYS A 75 3.02 -13.78 -1.36
CA LYS A 75 1.91 -13.49 -2.28
C LYS A 75 2.37 -12.94 -3.64
N MET A 76 3.59 -12.41 -3.73
CA MET A 76 4.19 -11.93 -4.99
C MET A 76 4.96 -13.01 -5.76
N ARG A 77 5.14 -14.20 -5.19
CA ARG A 77 5.91 -15.31 -5.76
C ARG A 77 5.08 -16.12 -6.76
#